data_AF-A0A5C4VFR7-F1
#
_entry.id   AF-A0A5C4VFR7-F1
#
_cell.length_a   1.000
_cell.length_b   1.000
_cell.length_c   1.000
_cell.angle_alpha   90.00
_cell.angle_beta   90.00
_cell.angle_gamma   90.00
#
_symmetry.space_group_name_H-M   'P 1'
#
loop_
_entity.id
_entity.type
_entity.pdbx_description
1 polymer ?
#
loop_
_entity_poly.entity_id
_entity_poly.type
_entity_poly.pdbx_seq_one_letter_code
_entity_poly.pdbx_strand_id
1 'polypeptide(L)' 'MIFQSHADYLAPHLGLPEGPLPTDPMGRAALPEPEPVEGCAECLRLSHGRDRAKYLRDWSYVTDFNIFLRQHPDHRPI' A
#
# COMPACT_ATOMS: atom_id res chain seq x y z
N MET A 1 13.10 -46.19 0.91
CA MET A 1 12.33 -45.15 1.64
C MET A 1 12.91 -43.80 1.27
N ILE A 2 12.26 -43.07 0.37
CA ILE A 2 12.61 -41.68 0.07
C ILE A 2 11.28 -40.93 0.04
N PHE A 3 10.84 -40.41 1.18
CA PHE A 3 9.82 -39.37 1.21
C PHE A 3 10.57 -38.07 0.93
N GLN A 4 10.75 -37.76 -0.35
CA GLN A 4 11.21 -36.44 -0.75
C GLN A 4 10.08 -35.47 -0.39
N SER A 5 10.31 -34.56 0.55
CA SER A 5 9.28 -33.59 0.90
C SER A 5 9.01 -32.70 -0.33
N HIS A 6 7.75 -32.32 -0.55
CA HIS A 6 7.37 -31.46 -1.68
C HIS A 6 8.18 -30.14 -1.68
N ALA A 7 8.56 -29.65 -0.50
CA ALA A 7 9.39 -28.47 -0.34
C ALA A 7 10.78 -28.62 -0.97
N ASP A 8 11.43 -29.78 -0.80
CA ASP A 8 12.79 -30.05 -1.31
C ASP A 8 12.82 -30.16 -2.84
N TYR A 9 11.71 -30.51 -3.47
CA TYR A 9 11.63 -30.67 -4.92
C TYR A 9 11.35 -29.33 -5.65
N LEU A 10 10.65 -28.40 -4.99
CA LEU A 10 10.23 -27.15 -5.63
C LEU A 10 11.27 -26.02 -5.56
N ALA A 11 12.12 -26.01 -4.52
CA ALA A 11 13.05 -24.91 -4.27
C ALA A 11 13.98 -24.62 -5.49
N PRO A 12 14.58 -25.61 -6.17
CA PRO A 12 15.46 -25.34 -7.31
C PRO A 12 14.72 -24.90 -8.59
N HIS A 13 13.42 -25.23 -8.72
CA HIS A 13 12.66 -25.00 -9.94
C HIS A 13 11.94 -23.65 -9.98
N LEU A 14 11.74 -23.01 -8.82
CA LEU A 14 11.05 -21.72 -8.71
C LEU A 14 11.99 -20.50 -8.73
N GLY A 15 13.32 -20.69 -8.75
CA GLY A 15 14.30 -19.60 -8.75
C GLY A 15 14.21 -18.69 -7.53
N LEU A 16 13.69 -19.22 -6.41
CA LEU A 16 13.55 -18.45 -5.17
C LEU A 16 14.92 -18.22 -4.55
N PRO A 17 15.19 -17.02 -4.00
CA PRO A 17 16.46 -16.74 -3.36
C PRO A 17 16.64 -17.65 -2.13
N GLU A 18 17.80 -18.29 -2.01
CA GLU A 18 18.20 -19.04 -0.83
C GLU A 18 18.35 -18.06 0.36
N GLY A 19 17.36 -18.01 1.25
CA GLY A 19 17.32 -17.10 2.39
C GLY A 19 15.89 -16.86 2.92
N PRO A 20 15.72 -16.14 4.04
CA PRO A 20 14.40 -15.73 4.49
C PRO A 20 13.74 -14.91 3.38
N LEU A 21 12.50 -15.26 3.03
CA LEU A 21 11.70 -14.48 2.08
C LEU A 21 11.68 -13.01 2.55
N PRO A 22 11.84 -12.05 1.63
CA PRO A 22 11.60 -10.65 1.97
C PRO A 22 10.22 -10.54 2.64
N THR A 23 10.12 -9.77 3.72
CA THR A 23 8.83 -9.52 4.40
C THR A 23 7.79 -8.87 3.49
N ASP A 24 8.28 -8.32 2.39
CA ASP A 24 7.49 -7.80 1.29
C ASP A 24 8.14 -8.22 -0.05
N PRO A 25 7.80 -9.41 -0.57
CA PRO A 25 8.41 -9.96 -1.78
C PRO A 25 7.98 -9.22 -3.06
N MET A 26 7.03 -8.28 -2.96
CA MET A 26 6.51 -7.50 -4.08
C MET A 26 6.84 -6.00 -4.00
N GLY A 27 7.57 -5.54 -2.98
CA GLY A 27 7.84 -4.11 -2.79
C GLY A 27 6.57 -3.29 -2.45
N ARG A 28 5.52 -3.93 -1.95
CA ARG A 28 4.29 -3.35 -1.39
C ARG A 28 4.48 -2.74 0.01
N ALA A 29 5.67 -2.27 0.38
CA ALA A 29 5.87 -1.54 1.62
C ALA A 29 4.80 -0.46 1.69
N ALA A 30 4.06 -0.43 2.80
CA ALA A 30 2.95 0.50 2.96
C ALA A 30 3.51 1.92 2.73
N LEU A 31 3.11 2.54 1.62
CA LEU A 31 3.56 3.88 1.32
C LEU A 31 3.15 4.78 2.48
N PRO A 32 4.03 5.70 2.93
CA PRO A 32 3.67 6.62 3.97
C PRO A 32 2.41 7.39 3.57
N GLU A 33 1.62 7.71 4.57
CA GLU A 33 0.41 8.48 4.39
C GLU A 33 0.79 9.89 3.90
N PRO A 34 0.22 10.38 2.78
CA PRO A 34 0.61 11.65 2.19
C PRO A 34 0.15 12.81 3.08
N GLU A 35 1.02 13.81 3.24
CA GLU A 35 0.70 15.05 3.93
C GLU A 35 0.03 16.06 2.97
N PRO A 36 -0.92 16.86 3.46
CA PRO A 36 -1.50 17.94 2.67
C PRO A 36 -0.47 19.04 2.40
N VAL A 37 -0.46 19.59 1.18
CA VAL A 37 0.40 20.73 0.83
C VAL A 37 -0.09 21.98 1.55
N GLU A 38 0.81 22.69 2.22
CA GLU A 38 0.51 23.94 2.93
C GLU A 38 -0.09 24.99 1.97
N GLY A 39 -1.15 25.66 2.41
CA GLY A 39 -1.85 26.68 1.63
C GLY A 39 -2.79 26.14 0.54
N CYS A 40 -2.86 24.83 0.30
CA CYS A 40 -3.82 24.24 -0.62
C CYS A 40 -5.12 23.86 0.10
N ALA A 41 -6.19 24.62 -0.15
CA ALA A 41 -7.51 24.37 0.44
C ALA A 41 -8.07 22.97 0.12
N GLU A 42 -7.77 22.45 -1.07
CA GLU A 42 -8.25 21.15 -1.51
C GLU A 42 -7.51 20.01 -0.80
N CYS A 43 -6.18 20.08 -0.67
CA CYS A 43 -5.42 19.13 0.15
C CYS A 43 -5.92 19.09 1.60
N LEU A 44 -6.25 20.24 2.20
CA LEU A 44 -6.80 20.30 3.55
C LEU A 44 -8.19 19.66 3.64
N ARG A 45 -9.05 19.88 2.64
CA ARG A 45 -10.37 19.23 2.56
C ARG A 45 -10.24 17.71 2.45
N LEU A 46 -9.31 17.23 1.62
CA LEU A 46 -9.03 15.80 1.43
C LEU A 46 -8.45 15.17 2.71
N SER A 47 -7.57 15.86 3.44
CA SER A 47 -7.03 15.34 4.71
C SER A 47 -8.11 15.19 5.79
N HIS A 48 -9.00 16.18 5.92
CA HIS A 48 -10.14 16.08 6.83
C HIS A 48 -11.12 14.97 6.43
N GLY A 49 -11.38 14.80 5.12
CA GLY A 49 -12.18 13.71 4.59
C GLY A 49 -11.60 12.34 4.94
N ARG A 50 -10.28 12.20 4.82
CA ARG A 50 -9.54 10.99 5.21
C ARG A 50 -9.66 10.70 6.70
N ASP A 51 -9.51 11.70 7.56
CA ASP A 51 -9.63 11.50 9.01
C ASP A 51 -11.05 11.08 9.41
N ARG A 52 -12.07 11.63 8.73
CA ARG A 52 -13.44 11.17 8.88
C ARG A 52 -13.63 9.72 8.41
N ALA A 53 -13.05 9.34 7.27
CA ALA A 53 -13.12 7.97 6.76
C ALA A 53 -12.43 6.97 7.71
N LYS A 54 -11.27 7.32 8.28
CA LYS A 54 -10.61 6.55 9.35
C LYS A 54 -11.54 6.35 10.55
N TYR A 55 -12.18 7.43 11.02
CA TYR A 55 -13.13 7.35 12.13
C TYR A 55 -14.30 6.39 11.84
N LEU A 56 -14.83 6.42 10.62
CA LEU A 56 -15.90 5.52 10.16
C LEU A 56 -15.41 4.10 9.80
N ARG A 57 -14.10 3.84 9.83
CA ARG A 57 -13.45 2.60 9.38
C ARG A 57 -13.70 2.27 7.90
N ASP A 58 -13.92 3.29 7.08
CA ASP A 58 -14.07 3.15 5.64
C ASP A 58 -12.71 3.27 4.94
N TRP A 59 -12.01 2.14 4.86
CA TRP A 59 -10.65 2.10 4.29
C TRP A 59 -10.59 2.29 2.78
N SER A 60 -11.71 2.11 2.06
CA SER A 60 -11.80 2.41 0.63
C SER A 60 -11.66 3.92 0.43
N TYR A 61 -12.45 4.73 1.15
CA TYR A 61 -12.33 6.18 1.08
C TYR A 61 -10.99 6.71 1.59
N VAL A 62 -10.39 6.09 2.62
CA VAL A 62 -9.02 6.45 3.05
C VAL A 62 -8.02 6.28 1.91
N THR A 63 -8.15 5.19 1.15
CA THR A 63 -7.28 4.92 0.00
C THR A 63 -7.49 5.96 -1.11
N ASP A 64 -8.75 6.27 -1.43
CA ASP A 64 -9.09 7.27 -2.46
C ASP A 64 -8.56 8.66 -2.09
N PHE A 65 -8.78 9.13 -0.86
CA PHE A 65 -8.22 10.40 -0.39
C PHE A 65 -6.69 10.44 -0.45
N ASN A 66 -6.03 9.33 -0.12
CA ASN A 66 -4.58 9.22 -0.23
C ASN A 66 -4.09 9.26 -1.69
N ILE A 67 -4.90 8.81 -2.65
CA ILE A 67 -4.58 8.94 -4.08
C ILE A 67 -4.71 10.41 -4.51
N PHE A 68 -5.80 11.10 -4.15
CA PHE A 68 -6.00 12.51 -4.54
C PHE A 68 -5.00 13.48 -3.91
N LEU A 69 -4.57 13.21 -2.68
CA LEU A 69 -3.49 13.98 -2.04
C LEU A 69 -2.17 13.87 -2.82
N ARG A 70 -1.85 12.68 -3.35
CA ARG A 70 -0.64 12.45 -4.16
C ARG A 70 -0.73 13.01 -5.57
N GLN A 71 -1.94 13.26 -6.08
CA GLN A 71 -2.16 13.84 -7.40
C GLN A 71 -1.98 15.36 -7.44
N HIS A 72 -1.77 16.03 -6.29
CA HIS A 72 -1.51 17.46 -6.27
C HIS A 72 -0.42 17.85 -7.29
N PRO A 73 -0.63 18.90 -8.11
CA PRO A 73 -1.73 19.87 -8.08
C PRO A 73 -3.01 19.49 -8.86
N ASP A 74 -3.03 18.37 -9.58
CA ASP A 74 -4.16 17.94 -10.42
C ASP A 74 -5.17 17.10 -9.62
N HIS A 75 -5.94 17.77 -8.76
CA HIS A 75 -6.98 17.11 -7.99
C HIS A 75 -8.14 16.68 -8.90
N ARG A 76 -8.31 15.37 -9.11
CA ARG A 76 -9.47 14.85 -9.84
C ARG A 76 -10.71 14.77 -8.92
N PRO A 77 -11.90 15.14 -9.43
CA PRO A 77 -13.13 15.01 -8.67
C PRO A 77 -13.53 13.53 -8.50
N ILE A 78 -14.13 13.23 -7.33
CA ILE A 78 -14.85 11.98 -7.02
C ILE A 78 -16.35 12.15 -7.17
#